data_AF-A0A9D6TER3-F1
#
_entry.id   AF-A0A9D6TER3-F1
#
_cell.length_a   1.000
_cell.length_b   1.000
_cell.length_c   1.000
_cell.angle_alpha   90.00
_cell.angle_beta   90.00
_cell.angle_gamma   90.00
#
_symmetry.space_group_name_H-M   'P 1'
#
loop_
_entity.id
_entity.type
_entity.pdbx_description
1 polymer ?
#
loop_
_entity_poly.entity_id
_entity_poly.type
_entity_poly.pdbx_seq_one_letter_code
_entity_poly.pdbx_strand_id
1 'polypeptide(L)'
;MDSRSDCFGGKYHQTTANLELKRTLADIYVELKPDVCLISHYEDHWPDHRESGLAAKDAFLFSHGLSTHDLTPHRAKLILACGVTPVQTYHFEPDVYYDVSDVMPEYMD
;
A
#
# COMPACT_ATOMS: atom_id res chain seq x y z
N MET A 1 28.82 11.66 16.31
CA MET A 1 28.03 10.95 17.34
C MET A 1 26.78 10.46 16.66
N ASP A 2 26.84 9.21 16.25
CA ASP A 2 25.80 8.47 15.54
C ASP A 2 25.13 7.56 16.58
N SER A 3 23.80 7.66 16.71
CA SER A 3 23.01 6.77 17.57
C SER A 3 21.53 6.89 17.23
N ARG A 4 21.11 6.27 16.13
CA ARG A 4 19.74 5.78 16.01
C ARG A 4 19.84 4.32 15.60
N SER A 5 19.50 3.47 16.56
CA SER A 5 19.57 2.02 16.43
C SER A 5 18.55 1.55 15.39
N ASP A 6 19.06 1.01 14.29
CA ASP A 6 18.31 0.20 13.35
C ASP A 6 17.82 -1.05 14.07
N CYS A 7 16.51 -1.16 14.30
CA CYS A 7 15.93 -2.39 14.82
C CYS A 7 15.84 -3.50 13.77
N PHE A 8 16.09 -3.22 12.47
CA PHE A 8 15.97 -4.21 11.38
C PHE A 8 16.94 -4.03 10.19
N GLY A 9 17.97 -3.18 10.30
CA GLY A 9 18.96 -2.97 9.21
C GLY A 9 18.41 -2.36 7.91
N GLY A 10 17.12 -2.02 7.86
CA GLY A 10 16.51 -1.27 6.77
C GLY A 10 16.58 0.23 7.06
N LYS A 11 17.15 1.00 6.13
CA LYS A 11 17.10 2.46 6.20
C LYS A 11 15.63 2.89 6.06
N TYR A 12 15.08 3.49 7.11
CA TYR A 12 13.76 4.12 7.11
C TYR A 12 13.65 5.14 5.95
N HIS A 13 12.50 5.25 5.27
CA HIS A 13 12.20 6.25 4.21
C HIS A 13 12.92 6.12 2.87
N GLN A 14 13.02 4.90 2.32
CA GLN A 14 13.75 4.66 1.06
C GLN A 14 12.94 3.94 -0.02
N THR A 15 11.65 3.67 0.21
CA THR A 15 10.81 3.07 -0.82
C THR A 15 10.71 4.02 -1.99
N THR A 16 10.85 3.49 -3.20
CA THR A 16 10.63 4.22 -4.44
C THR A 16 9.70 3.39 -5.30
N ALA A 17 8.69 4.01 -5.90
CA ALA A 17 7.76 3.33 -6.81
C ALA A 17 8.43 2.97 -8.16
N ASN A 18 9.50 2.18 -8.12
CA ASN A 18 10.26 1.75 -9.28
C ASN A 18 9.59 0.55 -9.98
N LEU A 19 10.08 0.21 -11.16
CA LEU A 19 9.50 -0.88 -11.96
C LEU A 19 9.61 -2.24 -11.27
N GLU A 20 10.70 -2.50 -10.56
CA GLU A 20 10.93 -3.76 -9.86
C GLU A 20 9.85 -4.00 -8.80
N LEU A 21 9.64 -3.03 -7.91
CA LEU A 21 8.60 -3.09 -6.88
C LEU A 21 7.20 -3.27 -7.51
N LYS A 22 6.89 -2.53 -8.58
CA LYS A 22 5.61 -2.66 -9.29
C LYS A 22 5.40 -4.06 -9.87
N ARG A 23 6.44 -4.68 -10.43
CA ARG A 23 6.38 -6.06 -10.95
C ARG A 23 6.17 -7.07 -9.81
N THR A 24 6.94 -6.96 -8.73
CA THR A 24 6.78 -7.82 -7.56
C THR A 24 5.37 -7.74 -6.98
N LEU A 25 4.82 -6.53 -6.83
CA LEU A 25 3.45 -6.35 -6.34
C LEU A 25 2.41 -6.88 -7.35
N ALA A 26 2.66 -6.75 -8.65
CA ALA A 26 1.76 -7.29 -9.68
C ALA A 26 1.73 -8.81 -9.64
N ASP A 27 2.89 -9.46 -9.46
CA ASP A 27 3.02 -10.91 -9.30
C ASP A 27 2.24 -11.42 -8.08
N ILE A 28 2.44 -10.79 -6.92
CA ILE A 28 1.67 -11.10 -5.70
C ILE A 28 0.17 -10.93 -5.94
N TYR A 29 -0.23 -9.85 -6.61
CA TYR A 29 -1.63 -9.55 -6.87
C TYR A 29 -2.30 -10.58 -7.79
N VAL A 30 -1.62 -11.02 -8.87
CA VAL A 30 -2.19 -12.04 -9.78
C VAL A 30 -2.20 -13.44 -9.16
N GLU A 31 -1.29 -13.71 -8.23
CA GLU A 31 -1.25 -14.95 -7.47
C GLU A 31 -2.40 -15.01 -6.45
N LEU A 32 -2.55 -13.98 -5.62
CA LEU A 32 -3.53 -13.93 -4.55
C LEU A 32 -4.97 -13.73 -5.06
N LYS A 33 -5.13 -13.10 -6.22
CA LYS A 33 -6.43 -12.75 -6.83
C LYS A 33 -7.40 -12.10 -5.84
N PRO A 34 -7.01 -11.01 -5.16
CA PRO A 34 -7.81 -10.42 -4.09
C PRO A 34 -9.11 -9.80 -4.61
N ASP A 35 -10.23 -10.01 -3.92
CA ASP A 35 -11.48 -9.32 -4.24
C ASP A 35 -11.42 -7.82 -3.89
N VAL A 36 -10.66 -7.48 -2.85
CA VAL A 36 -10.50 -6.11 -2.32
C VAL A 36 -9.02 -5.82 -2.07
N CYS A 37 -8.56 -4.64 -2.46
CA CYS A 37 -7.23 -4.14 -2.14
C CYS A 37 -7.33 -2.84 -1.33
N LEU A 38 -6.53 -2.75 -0.27
CA LEU A 38 -6.32 -1.50 0.48
C LEU A 38 -4.89 -1.02 0.20
N ILE A 39 -4.74 0.25 -0.17
CA ILE A 39 -3.45 0.88 -0.44
C ILE A 39 -3.30 2.17 0.37
N SER A 40 -2.07 2.58 0.62
CA SER A 40 -1.79 3.91 1.19
C SER A 40 -2.21 5.01 0.21
N HIS A 41 -2.77 6.09 0.73
CA HIS A 41 -2.97 7.31 -0.06
C HIS A 41 -1.62 7.92 -0.46
N TYR A 42 -1.54 8.53 -1.65
CA TYR A 42 -0.27 9.03 -2.19
C TYR A 42 0.16 10.37 -1.57
N GLU A 43 -0.76 11.12 -0.98
CA GLU A 43 -0.45 12.41 -0.33
C GLU A 43 -0.05 12.20 1.13
N ASP A 44 0.92 11.33 1.40
CA ASP A 44 1.42 11.09 2.75
C ASP A 44 2.75 11.79 3.01
N HIS A 45 2.93 12.27 4.24
CA HIS A 45 4.15 12.85 4.76
C HIS A 45 5.33 11.90 4.63
N TRP A 46 5.09 10.61 4.89
CA TRP A 46 6.13 9.61 4.87
C TRP A 46 6.33 9.09 3.45
N PRO A 47 7.55 9.20 2.89
CA PRO A 47 7.83 8.74 1.53
C PRO A 47 7.46 7.27 1.32
N ASP A 48 7.69 6.40 2.31
CA ASP A 48 7.38 4.98 2.17
C ASP A 48 5.88 4.71 1.95
N HIS A 49 5.00 5.46 2.63
CA HIS A 49 3.55 5.33 2.45
C HIS A 49 3.14 5.82 1.06
N ARG A 50 3.62 7.00 0.65
CA ARG A 50 3.35 7.54 -0.69
C ARG A 50 3.81 6.58 -1.78
N GLU A 51 5.07 6.15 -1.71
CA GLU A 51 5.71 5.38 -2.78
C GLU A 51 5.16 3.96 -2.83
N SER A 52 4.85 3.34 -1.69
CA SER A 52 4.13 2.05 -1.67
C SER A 52 2.72 2.16 -2.23
N GLY A 53 1.96 3.21 -1.88
CA GLY A 53 0.63 3.48 -2.43
C GLY A 53 0.64 3.65 -3.96
N LEU A 54 1.60 4.43 -4.47
CA LEU A 54 1.79 4.62 -5.92
C LEU A 54 2.18 3.31 -6.62
N ALA A 55 3.13 2.56 -6.07
CA ALA A 55 3.56 1.28 -6.64
C ALA A 55 2.43 0.25 -6.67
N ALA A 56 1.67 0.13 -5.57
CA ALA A 56 0.55 -0.79 -5.45
C ALA A 56 -0.59 -0.43 -6.42
N LYS A 57 -0.94 0.86 -6.52
CA LYS A 57 -1.94 1.34 -7.48
C LYS A 57 -1.59 0.93 -8.91
N ASP A 58 -0.35 1.20 -9.33
CA ASP A 58 0.11 0.85 -10.68
C ASP A 58 0.12 -0.66 -10.89
N ALA A 59 0.65 -1.42 -9.92
CA ALA A 59 0.72 -2.87 -9.96
C ALA A 59 -0.66 -3.52 -10.14
N PHE A 60 -1.67 -3.03 -9.42
CA PHE A 60 -3.00 -3.65 -9.44
C PHE A 60 -3.78 -3.28 -10.70
N LEU A 61 -3.72 -2.02 -11.12
CA LEU A 61 -4.40 -1.54 -12.34
C LEU A 61 -3.77 -2.09 -13.62
N PHE A 62 -2.45 -2.24 -13.65
CA PHE A 62 -1.68 -2.66 -14.83
C PHE A 62 -1.03 -4.02 -14.66
N SER A 63 -1.57 -4.87 -13.78
CA SER A 63 -1.06 -6.22 -13.49
C SER A 63 -0.85 -7.06 -14.75
N HIS A 64 -1.74 -6.96 -15.72
CA HIS A 64 -1.63 -7.65 -17.02
C HIS A 64 -0.36 -7.30 -17.83
N GLY A 65 0.23 -6.12 -17.61
CA GLY A 65 1.45 -5.67 -18.29
C GLY A 65 2.68 -5.63 -17.37
N LEU A 66 2.49 -5.85 -16.07
CA LEU A 66 3.55 -5.80 -15.06
C LEU A 66 3.89 -7.18 -14.49
N SER A 67 2.92 -8.08 -14.39
CA SER A 67 3.13 -9.46 -13.97
C SER A 67 4.14 -10.15 -14.87
N THR A 68 5.07 -10.87 -14.27
CA THR A 68 6.05 -11.73 -14.94
C THR A 68 5.52 -13.16 -15.13
N HIS A 69 4.43 -13.51 -14.45
CA HIS A 69 3.77 -14.79 -14.61
C HIS A 69 2.81 -14.81 -15.81
N ASP A 70 2.72 -15.98 -16.46
CA ASP A 70 1.68 -16.31 -17.45
C ASP A 70 0.29 -16.56 -16.81
N LEU A 71 0.06 -16.04 -15.60
CA LEU A 71 -1.21 -16.16 -14.90
C LEU A 71 -2.25 -15.25 -15.55
N THR A 72 -3.50 -15.73 -15.58
CA THR A 72 -4.62 -14.93 -16.07
C THR A 72 -4.74 -13.63 -15.27
N PRO A 73 -4.78 -12.45 -15.93
CA PRO A 73 -4.95 -11.18 -15.24
C PRO A 73 -6.18 -11.20 -14.34
N HIS A 74 -6.00 -10.74 -13.10
CA HIS A 74 -7.07 -10.60 -12.12
C HIS A 74 -7.51 -9.14 -12.01
N ARG A 75 -8.80 -8.92 -11.75
CA ARG A 75 -9.33 -7.58 -11.46
C ARG A 75 -10.05 -7.61 -10.13
N ALA A 76 -9.45 -7.01 -9.11
CA ALA A 76 -10.10 -6.74 -7.84
C ALA A 76 -11.41 -5.98 -8.09
N LYS A 77 -12.44 -6.36 -7.36
CA LYS A 77 -13.76 -5.71 -7.44
C LYS A 77 -13.69 -4.31 -6.83
N LEU A 78 -12.80 -4.13 -5.86
CA LEU A 78 -12.64 -2.88 -5.15
C LEU A 78 -11.17 -2.61 -4.81
N ILE A 79 -10.74 -1.37 -5.03
CA ILE A 79 -9.44 -0.86 -4.58
C ILE A 79 -9.74 0.44 -3.83
N LEU A 80 -9.35 0.50 -2.55
CA LEU A 80 -9.53 1.68 -1.70
C LEU A 80 -8.16 2.23 -1.30
N ALA A 81 -8.04 3.56 -1.32
CA ALA A 81 -6.92 4.25 -0.71
C ALA A 81 -7.29 4.69 0.71
N CYS A 82 -6.40 4.43 1.66
CA CYS A 82 -6.59 4.78 3.06
C CYS A 82 -5.54 5.82 3.47
N GLY A 83 -5.97 6.86 4.19
CA GLY A 83 -5.06 7.70 4.97
C GLY A 83 -4.62 6.97 6.24
N VAL A 84 -3.36 7.14 6.65
CA VAL A 84 -2.84 6.49 7.86
C VAL A 84 -3.32 7.24 9.10
N THR A 85 -3.13 8.57 9.11
CA THR A 85 -3.71 9.46 10.12
C THR A 85 -3.93 10.84 9.51
N PRO A 86 -4.85 11.67 10.05
CA PRO A 86 -5.05 13.04 9.57
C PRO A 86 -3.81 13.95 9.67
N VAL A 87 -2.84 13.58 10.51
CA VAL A 87 -1.58 14.33 10.68
C VAL A 87 -0.54 13.93 9.63
N GLN A 88 -0.65 12.73 9.07
CA GLN A 88 0.32 12.16 8.14
C GLN A 88 -0.14 12.26 6.69
N THR A 89 -1.44 12.07 6.43
CA THR A 89 -1.98 12.11 5.09
C THR A 89 -2.60 13.49 4.82
N TYR A 90 -2.00 14.24 3.91
CA TYR A 90 -2.43 15.56 3.50
C TYR A 90 -3.64 15.48 2.58
N HIS A 91 -4.54 16.46 2.73
CA HIS A 91 -5.69 16.70 1.84
C HIS A 91 -6.60 15.48 1.59
N PHE A 92 -6.55 14.49 2.49
CA PHE A 92 -7.36 13.30 2.42
C PHE A 92 -8.72 13.55 3.07
N GLU A 93 -9.77 13.54 2.25
CA GLU A 93 -11.17 13.51 2.69
C GLU A 93 -11.74 12.13 2.35
N PRO A 94 -12.14 11.31 3.34
CA PRO A 94 -12.67 9.98 3.06
C PRO A 94 -14.00 10.04 2.29
N ASP A 95 -14.08 9.31 1.17
CA ASP A 95 -15.34 9.12 0.43
C ASP A 95 -16.33 8.22 1.20
N VAL A 96 -15.81 7.31 2.01
CA VAL A 96 -16.57 6.30 2.77
C VAL A 96 -15.96 6.11 4.15
N TYR A 97 -16.81 5.83 5.13
CA TYR A 97 -16.43 5.51 6.50
C TYR A 97 -16.89 4.09 6.83
N TYR A 98 -16.04 3.32 7.51
CA TYR A 98 -16.36 1.99 8.02
C TYR A 98 -16.32 2.04 9.54
N ASP A 99 -17.40 1.60 10.19
CA ASP A 99 -17.45 1.45 11.64
C ASP A 99 -16.63 0.23 12.04
N VAL A 100 -15.65 0.46 12.92
CA VAL A 100 -14.74 -0.56 13.46
C VAL A 100 -14.80 -0.60 14.99
N SER A 101 -15.83 0.01 15.60
CA SER A 101 -15.95 0.15 17.05
C SER A 101 -15.99 -1.19 17.79
N ASP A 102 -16.42 -2.26 17.11
CA ASP A 102 -16.48 -3.62 17.61
C ASP A 102 -15.10 -4.28 17.72
N VAL A 103 -14.16 -3.94 16.83
CA VAL A 103 -12.80 -4.49 16.84
C VAL A 103 -11.78 -3.61 17.56
N MET A 104 -12.06 -2.32 17.74
CA MET A 104 -11.16 -1.37 18.42
C MET A 104 -10.67 -1.82 19.82
N PRO A 105 -11.47 -2.46 20.68
CA PRO A 105 -10.99 -2.90 22.00
C PRO A 105 -9.78 -3.84 21.92
N GLU A 106 -9.69 -4.69 20.91
CA GLU A 106 -8.59 -5.66 20.75
C GLU A 106 -7.25 -5.02 20.39
N TYR A 107 -7.25 -3.77 19.89
CA TYR A 107 -6.07 -3.07 19.39
C TYR A 107 -5.59 -1.93 20.30
N MET A 108 -6.35 -1.62 21.36
CA MET A 108 -6.08 -0.49 22.26
C MET A 108 -5.59 -0.92 23.65
N ASP A 109 -5.64 -2.22 23.95
CA ASP A 109 -5.05 -2.85 25.15
C ASP A 109 -3.59 -3.29 24.92
#